data_AF-M1YW61-F1
#
_entry.id   AF-M1YW61-F1
#
_cell.length_a   1.000
_cell.length_b   1.000
_cell.length_c   1.000
_cell.angle_alpha   90.00
_cell.angle_beta   90.00
_cell.angle_gamma   90.00
#
_symmetry.space_group_name_H-M   'P 1'
#
loop_
_entity.id
_entity.type
_entity.pdbx_description
1 polymer ?
#
loop_
_entity_poly.entity_id
_entity_poly.type
_entity_poly.pdbx_seq_one_letter_code
_entity_poly.pdbx_strand_id
1 'polypeptide(L)'
;MVSSAATIEALNVGKRAIPVDPTDPFWSNYGPTKGRHVVVDMDPQMITNPMWPNPATKWVNVKAARNDKEIAVRLQWSDGVRDDIMVRSQQYKDQAALMFPVKAGSEPPFTMGSEGERVNIWQWKATWDKEGAGRAGNEGMQDMEDHYSNMAMGSAGYYMYEPDGNLLLKGALKPDMTGSKDERGKSGVHTGGAGEIATRSTFVDFGMGKNEGVYNPGRATHNILSDATMRRSPVEDLNAEGFSTLTTQANQDVDGKGNWSNDRWAVVFKRALKTDDANDAQFTGNSMPMAIAIWNGSNKERNGQKAITAWNTLKY
;
A
#
# COMPACT_ATOMS: atom_id res chain seq x y z
N MET A 1 27.43 -6.61 9.36
CA MET A 1 27.47 -5.37 10.16
C MET A 1 26.31 -4.53 9.69
N VAL A 2 25.52 -3.97 10.60
CA VAL A 2 24.43 -3.04 10.23
C VAL A 2 25.04 -1.62 10.13
N SER A 3 24.50 -0.80 9.24
CA SER A 3 24.99 0.52 8.87
C SER A 3 25.03 1.44 10.08
N SER A 4 25.96 2.40 10.06
CA SER A 4 26.13 3.32 11.18
C SER A 4 24.86 4.14 11.40
N ALA A 5 24.41 4.21 12.65
CA ALA A 5 23.25 5.01 13.03
C ALA A 5 23.43 6.49 12.61
N ALA A 6 22.47 7.01 11.84
CA ALA A 6 22.43 8.40 11.42
C ALA A 6 21.53 9.23 12.35
N THR A 7 21.76 10.55 12.42
CA THR A 7 20.82 11.50 13.03
C THR A 7 20.07 12.25 11.95
N ILE A 8 18.74 12.18 11.99
CA ILE A 8 17.81 12.81 11.05
C ILE A 8 17.07 13.91 11.80
N GLU A 9 17.34 15.16 11.43
CA GLU A 9 16.72 16.32 12.08
C GLU A 9 15.48 16.78 11.31
N ALA A 10 14.31 16.68 11.94
CA ALA A 10 13.07 17.20 11.39
C ALA A 10 13.09 18.73 11.41
N LEU A 11 12.94 19.33 10.24
CA LEU A 11 12.79 20.78 10.11
C LEU A 11 11.50 21.23 10.81
N ASN A 12 11.63 22.03 11.86
CA ASN A 12 10.48 22.70 12.48
C ASN A 12 10.00 23.85 11.57
N VAL A 13 8.77 23.73 11.06
CA VAL A 13 8.14 24.73 10.19
C VAL A 13 7.04 25.55 10.89
N GLY A 14 6.97 25.49 12.22
CA GLY A 14 6.03 26.26 13.05
C GLY A 14 4.58 25.87 12.79
N LYS A 15 3.79 26.80 12.24
CA LYS A 15 2.37 26.58 11.91
C LYS A 15 2.13 26.17 10.45
N ARG A 16 3.19 26.09 9.63
CA ARG A 16 3.06 25.78 8.20
C ARG A 16 2.59 24.34 8.03
N ALA A 17 1.63 24.13 7.12
CA ALA A 17 1.21 22.80 6.72
C ALA A 17 2.34 22.06 6.00
N ILE A 18 2.46 20.75 6.27
CA ILE A 18 3.46 19.92 5.60
C ILE A 18 2.77 19.17 4.45
N PRO A 19 3.19 19.36 3.20
CA PRO A 19 2.58 18.69 2.06
C PRO A 19 2.95 17.21 2.05
N VAL A 20 1.94 16.36 1.83
CA VAL A 20 2.12 14.92 1.66
C VAL A 20 2.66 14.56 0.27
N ASP A 21 2.56 15.47 -0.71
CA ASP A 21 3.07 15.20 -2.05
C ASP A 21 4.61 15.24 -2.07
N PRO A 22 5.30 14.13 -2.42
CA PRO A 22 6.76 14.08 -2.45
C PRO A 22 7.40 14.98 -3.51
N THR A 23 6.62 15.51 -4.46
CA THR A 23 7.05 16.42 -5.53
C THR A 23 6.81 17.89 -5.20
N ASP A 24 6.12 18.19 -4.09
CA ASP A 24 5.86 19.57 -3.67
C ASP A 24 7.18 20.36 -3.52
N PRO A 25 7.25 21.62 -3.99
CA PRO A 25 8.43 22.46 -3.85
C PRO A 25 8.99 22.51 -2.43
N PHE A 26 8.18 22.31 -1.39
CA PHE A 26 8.59 22.17 0.00
C PHE A 26 9.74 21.16 0.20
N TRP A 27 9.66 20.02 -0.50
CA TRP A 27 10.63 18.92 -0.43
C TRP A 27 11.82 19.09 -1.38
N SER A 28 11.79 20.11 -2.25
CA SER A 28 12.79 20.33 -3.29
C SER A 28 14.02 21.12 -2.79
N ASN A 29 14.98 21.35 -3.69
CA ASN A 29 16.11 22.24 -3.45
C ASN A 29 15.75 23.74 -3.49
N TYR A 30 14.48 24.06 -3.74
CA TYR A 30 13.94 25.42 -3.70
C TYR A 30 13.04 25.65 -2.47
N GLY A 31 12.73 24.59 -1.72
CA GLY A 31 11.84 24.64 -0.56
C GLY A 31 12.56 24.81 0.78
N PRO A 32 11.79 24.82 1.89
CA PRO A 32 12.34 24.92 3.24
C PRO A 32 13.31 23.79 3.60
N THR A 33 13.15 22.60 2.99
CA THR A 33 14.00 21.43 3.25
C THR A 33 15.29 21.38 2.41
N LYS A 34 15.65 22.47 1.73
CA LYS A 34 16.88 22.57 0.93
C LYS A 34 18.10 22.23 1.78
N GLY A 35 18.93 21.31 1.30
CA GLY A 35 20.17 20.89 1.98
C GLY A 35 19.98 20.14 3.30
N ARG A 36 18.73 19.85 3.71
CA ARG A 36 18.39 19.15 4.96
C ARG A 36 18.12 17.66 4.72
N HIS A 37 18.91 17.03 3.86
CA HIS A 37 18.81 15.59 3.60
C HIS A 37 19.94 14.85 4.31
N VAL A 38 19.64 13.64 4.74
CA VAL A 38 20.61 12.70 5.29
C VAL A 38 20.59 11.46 4.41
N VAL A 39 21.77 11.04 3.95
CA VAL A 39 21.93 9.77 3.24
C VAL A 39 22.17 8.69 4.27
N VAL A 40 21.35 7.63 4.24
CA VAL A 40 21.46 6.49 5.14
C VAL A 40 21.74 5.25 4.31
N ASP A 41 22.83 4.56 4.64
CA ASP A 41 23.21 3.30 3.99
C ASP A 41 22.29 2.17 4.47
N MET A 42 22.01 1.25 3.55
CA MET A 42 21.05 0.17 3.71
C MET A 42 21.75 -1.17 3.60
N ASP A 43 21.44 -2.07 4.53
CA ASP A 43 22.00 -3.41 4.59
C ASP A 43 20.98 -4.49 4.22
N PRO A 44 21.44 -5.67 3.78
CA PRO A 44 20.59 -6.85 3.69
C PRO A 44 20.02 -7.24 5.06
N GLN A 45 18.75 -7.58 5.09
CA GLN A 45 18.22 -8.37 6.20
C GLN A 45 18.76 -9.81 6.11
N MET A 46 19.57 -10.20 7.09
CA MET A 46 20.28 -11.50 7.13
C MET A 46 19.83 -12.40 8.28
N ILE A 47 18.82 -12.00 9.05
CA ILE A 47 18.45 -12.71 10.29
C ILE A 47 17.45 -13.85 10.04
N THR A 48 16.54 -13.70 9.07
CA THR A 48 15.50 -14.69 8.78
C THR A 48 15.80 -15.49 7.52
N ASN A 49 15.48 -16.79 7.53
CA ASN A 49 15.65 -17.66 6.38
C ASN A 49 14.38 -17.63 5.50
N PRO A 50 14.47 -17.64 4.15
CA PRO A 50 15.69 -17.63 3.32
C PRO A 50 16.45 -16.29 3.37
N MET A 51 17.76 -16.37 3.63
CA MET A 51 18.64 -15.19 3.64
C MET A 51 18.73 -14.56 2.24
N TRP A 52 18.69 -13.22 2.18
CA TRP A 52 18.78 -12.46 0.93
C TRP A 52 19.91 -11.42 1.00
N PRO A 53 21.15 -11.79 0.63
CA PRO A 53 22.32 -10.96 0.90
C PRO A 53 22.48 -9.76 -0.03
N ASN A 54 21.70 -9.68 -1.12
CA ASN A 54 21.87 -8.62 -2.13
C ASN A 54 20.57 -7.85 -2.39
N PRO A 55 20.14 -6.97 -1.46
CA PRO A 55 19.07 -6.03 -1.74
C PRO A 55 19.50 -5.05 -2.83
N ALA A 56 18.58 -4.62 -3.69
CA ALA A 56 18.88 -3.68 -4.77
C ALA A 56 19.18 -2.28 -4.24
N THR A 57 18.42 -1.83 -3.24
CA THR A 57 18.59 -0.52 -2.63
C THR A 57 19.75 -0.51 -1.64
N LYS A 58 20.78 0.30 -1.91
CA LYS A 58 22.00 0.40 -1.07
C LYS A 58 22.03 1.63 -0.15
N TRP A 59 21.27 2.67 -0.49
CA TRP A 59 21.15 3.88 0.31
C TRP A 59 19.80 4.54 0.07
N VAL A 60 19.36 5.33 1.04
CA VAL A 60 18.14 6.13 0.98
C VAL A 60 18.44 7.57 1.41
N ASN A 61 17.87 8.52 0.68
CA ASN A 61 17.86 9.92 1.07
C ASN A 61 16.65 10.19 1.95
N VAL A 62 16.88 10.73 3.14
CA VAL A 62 15.84 11.01 4.13
C VAL A 62 15.76 12.52 4.37
N LYS A 63 14.55 13.06 4.36
CA LYS A 63 14.23 14.39 4.90
C LYS A 63 13.12 14.25 5.92
N ALA A 64 13.12 15.08 6.94
CA ALA A 64 12.03 15.14 7.90
C ALA A 64 11.60 16.59 8.14
N ALA A 65 10.32 16.79 8.46
CA ALA A 65 9.77 18.07 8.85
C ALA A 65 8.68 17.86 9.90
N ARG A 66 8.49 18.84 10.77
CA ARG A 66 7.41 18.83 11.76
C ARG A 66 6.86 20.22 11.97
N ASN A 67 5.60 20.30 12.36
CA ASN A 67 4.95 21.52 12.78
C ASN A 67 4.43 21.32 14.21
N ASP A 68 3.52 22.15 14.70
CA ASP A 68 2.98 22.02 16.07
C ASP A 68 2.03 20.81 16.26
N LYS A 69 1.65 20.12 15.17
CA LYS A 69 0.60 19.09 15.16
C LYS A 69 1.01 17.77 14.52
N GLU A 70 1.84 17.80 13.49
CA GLU A 70 2.18 16.67 12.63
C GLU A 70 3.69 16.60 12.36
N ILE A 71 4.15 15.38 12.09
CA ILE A 71 5.49 15.07 11.62
C ILE A 71 5.39 14.37 10.27
N ALA A 72 6.35 14.65 9.39
CA ALA A 72 6.47 14.00 8.11
C ALA A 72 7.92 13.58 7.84
N VAL A 73 8.06 12.42 7.19
CA VAL A 73 9.34 11.88 6.75
C VAL A 73 9.23 11.56 5.27
N ARG A 74 10.18 12.08 4.49
CA ARG A 74 10.30 11.81 3.06
C ARG A 74 11.49 10.89 2.82
N LEU A 75 11.25 9.76 2.18
CA LEU A 75 12.25 8.84 1.67
C LEU A 75 12.42 9.04 0.17
N GLN A 76 13.64 8.88 -0.34
CA GLN A 76 13.93 8.84 -1.76
C GLN A 76 15.06 7.85 -2.05
N TRP A 77 14.85 6.92 -2.96
CA TRP A 77 15.85 5.94 -3.38
C TRP A 77 15.83 5.78 -4.90
N SER A 78 16.88 5.18 -5.45
CA SER A 78 16.95 4.90 -6.89
C SER A 78 16.31 3.56 -7.18
N ASP A 79 15.48 3.54 -8.22
CA ASP A 79 14.75 2.37 -8.68
C ASP A 79 14.48 2.49 -10.18
N GLY A 80 15.18 1.70 -10.99
CA GLY A 80 15.08 1.75 -12.44
C GLY A 80 13.79 1.15 -12.99
N VAL A 81 13.02 0.45 -12.17
CA VAL A 81 11.77 -0.18 -12.57
C VAL A 81 10.68 0.30 -11.62
N ARG A 82 9.52 0.63 -12.18
CA ARG A 82 8.34 0.99 -11.41
C ARG A 82 7.51 -0.28 -11.20
N ASP A 83 7.51 -0.83 -10.00
CA ASP A 83 6.75 -2.03 -9.66
C ASP A 83 5.56 -1.68 -8.75
N ASP A 84 4.50 -1.11 -9.34
CA ASP A 84 3.29 -0.65 -8.63
C ASP A 84 2.01 -1.37 -9.06
N ILE A 85 2.13 -2.47 -9.81
CA ILE A 85 1.02 -3.28 -10.31
C ILE A 85 1.23 -4.74 -9.92
N MET A 86 0.19 -5.39 -9.39
CA MET A 86 0.27 -6.77 -8.88
C MET A 86 -0.94 -7.61 -9.30
N VAL A 87 -1.02 -7.95 -10.58
CA VAL A 87 -2.13 -8.75 -11.14
C VAL A 87 -1.75 -10.18 -11.50
N ARG A 88 -0.44 -10.49 -11.48
CA ARG A 88 0.09 -11.85 -11.64
C ARG A 88 0.81 -12.32 -10.38
N SER A 89 0.73 -13.60 -10.07
CA SER A 89 1.38 -14.21 -8.89
C SER A 89 2.91 -14.11 -8.88
N GLN A 90 3.52 -13.91 -10.05
CA GLN A 90 4.98 -13.77 -10.20
C GLN A 90 5.47 -12.33 -10.02
N GLN A 91 4.57 -11.36 -9.89
CA GLN A 91 4.93 -9.95 -9.69
C GLN A 91 5.23 -9.67 -8.21
N TYR A 92 6.14 -8.72 -8.02
CA TYR A 92 6.53 -8.16 -6.73
C TYR A 92 6.29 -6.65 -6.82
N LYS A 93 6.28 -5.97 -5.67
CA LYS A 93 5.93 -4.55 -5.61
C LYS A 93 6.93 -3.77 -4.79
N ASP A 94 7.10 -2.52 -5.20
CA ASP A 94 7.90 -1.56 -4.46
C ASP A 94 7.21 -1.13 -3.18
N GLN A 95 7.97 -1.12 -2.09
CA GLN A 95 7.47 -0.78 -0.77
C GLN A 95 8.55 -0.07 0.03
N ALA A 96 8.12 0.73 0.99
CA ALA A 96 8.99 1.38 1.95
C ALA A 96 8.30 1.41 3.31
N ALA A 97 9.07 1.30 4.39
CA ALA A 97 8.52 1.37 5.73
C ALA A 97 9.41 2.17 6.67
N LEU A 98 8.75 2.84 7.61
CA LEU A 98 9.35 3.44 8.80
C LEU A 98 8.92 2.64 10.00
N MET A 99 9.84 2.40 10.93
CA MET A 99 9.56 1.69 12.16
C MET A 99 10.00 2.54 13.36
N PHE A 100 9.17 2.55 14.39
CA PHE A 100 9.36 3.30 15.63
C PHE A 100 9.06 2.42 16.84
N PRO A 101 9.72 2.60 17.98
CA PRO A 101 9.30 1.97 19.22
C PRO A 101 7.99 2.60 19.72
N VAL A 102 7.04 1.78 20.17
CA VAL A 102 5.80 2.30 20.80
C VAL A 102 6.11 2.91 22.16
N LYS A 103 6.97 2.25 22.95
CA LYS A 103 7.40 2.75 24.26
C LYS A 103 8.54 3.76 24.08
N ALA A 104 8.30 5.01 24.46
CA ALA A 104 9.31 6.06 24.44
C ALA A 104 10.57 5.67 25.25
N GLY A 105 11.75 6.00 24.72
CA GLY A 105 13.04 5.71 25.36
C GLY A 105 13.47 4.24 25.33
N SER A 106 12.73 3.36 24.65
CA SER A 106 13.16 1.99 24.38
C SER A 106 13.80 1.89 22.99
N GLU A 107 14.75 0.97 22.84
CA GLU A 107 15.28 0.53 21.55
C GLU A 107 15.05 -0.98 21.41
N PRO A 108 13.82 -1.40 21.08
CA PRO A 108 13.51 -2.81 20.82
C PRO A 108 14.45 -3.38 19.76
N PRO A 109 14.62 -4.69 19.68
CA PRO A 109 15.35 -5.30 18.57
C PRO A 109 14.85 -4.77 17.22
N PHE A 110 15.78 -4.33 16.36
CA PHE A 110 15.44 -3.84 15.01
C PHE A 110 14.77 -4.91 14.13
N THR A 111 14.76 -6.16 14.60
CA THR A 111 13.99 -7.31 14.11
C THR A 111 12.49 -7.22 14.42
N MET A 112 11.92 -6.01 14.35
CA MET A 112 10.50 -5.75 14.60
C MET A 112 10.06 -5.96 16.06
N GLY A 113 10.96 -5.72 17.01
CA GLY A 113 10.68 -5.82 18.44
C GLY A 113 10.87 -7.23 19.01
N SER A 114 10.35 -7.40 20.22
CA SER A 114 10.30 -8.66 20.96
C SER A 114 9.05 -8.66 21.86
N GLU A 115 8.81 -9.75 22.59
CA GLU A 115 7.69 -9.85 23.53
C GLU A 115 7.72 -8.70 24.56
N GLY A 116 6.66 -7.89 24.60
CA GLY A 116 6.57 -6.70 25.46
C GLY A 116 7.34 -5.46 24.95
N GLU A 117 8.08 -5.58 23.85
CA GLU A 117 8.81 -4.49 23.19
C GLU A 117 8.24 -4.20 21.80
N ARG A 118 7.01 -3.67 21.79
CA ARG A 118 6.26 -3.40 20.56
C ARG A 118 6.88 -2.27 19.74
N VAL A 119 6.84 -2.47 18.43
CA VAL A 119 7.11 -1.44 17.43
C VAL A 119 5.83 -1.05 16.68
N ASN A 120 5.79 0.19 16.24
CA ASN A 120 4.81 0.72 15.30
C ASN A 120 5.50 0.94 13.94
N ILE A 121 4.87 0.44 12.88
CA ILE A 121 5.44 0.41 11.53
C ILE A 121 4.47 1.09 10.57
N TRP A 122 4.96 2.07 9.84
CA TRP A 122 4.23 2.73 8.75
C TRP A 122 4.75 2.17 7.44
N GLN A 123 3.96 1.37 6.73
CA GLN A 123 4.37 0.70 5.51
C GLN A 123 3.63 1.24 4.29
N TRP A 124 4.35 1.95 3.45
CA TRP A 124 3.88 2.39 2.14
C TRP A 124 3.97 1.27 1.12
N LYS A 125 2.95 1.16 0.26
CA LYS A 125 2.89 0.19 -0.84
C LYS A 125 2.59 0.90 -2.16
N ALA A 126 3.45 0.70 -3.16
CA ALA A 126 3.27 1.30 -4.48
C ALA A 126 1.92 0.93 -5.12
N THR A 127 1.47 -0.32 -4.94
CA THR A 127 0.17 -0.78 -5.45
C THR A 127 -1.00 -0.04 -4.82
N TRP A 128 -0.97 0.23 -3.52
CA TRP A 128 -2.05 0.96 -2.86
C TRP A 128 -2.13 2.41 -3.33
N ASP A 129 -0.99 3.03 -3.64
CA ASP A 129 -0.95 4.36 -4.23
C ASP A 129 -1.50 4.37 -5.66
N LYS A 130 -1.11 3.37 -6.47
CA LYS A 130 -1.60 3.21 -7.83
C LYS A 130 -3.11 2.97 -7.88
N GLU A 131 -3.63 2.21 -6.93
CA GLU A 131 -5.05 1.91 -6.75
C GLU A 131 -5.85 3.08 -6.14
N GLY A 132 -5.20 4.20 -5.82
CA GLY A 132 -5.87 5.38 -5.26
C GLY A 132 -6.48 5.13 -3.88
N ALA A 133 -5.75 4.47 -2.98
CA ALA A 133 -6.20 4.15 -1.62
C ALA A 133 -7.01 5.30 -0.97
N GLY A 134 -8.17 4.94 -0.41
CA GLY A 134 -9.12 5.90 0.18
C GLY A 134 -10.12 6.49 -0.80
N ARG A 135 -10.12 6.03 -2.06
CA ARG A 135 -11.09 6.43 -3.08
C ARG A 135 -11.89 5.22 -3.56
N ALA A 136 -13.18 5.45 -3.82
CA ALA A 136 -14.01 4.51 -4.54
C ALA A 136 -13.93 4.81 -6.04
N GLY A 137 -13.77 3.77 -6.86
CA GLY A 137 -13.74 3.91 -8.32
C GLY A 137 -13.08 2.72 -8.99
N ASN A 138 -13.17 2.68 -10.33
CA ASN A 138 -12.64 1.60 -11.15
C ASN A 138 -11.10 1.50 -11.14
N GLU A 139 -10.39 2.46 -10.55
CA GLU A 139 -8.94 2.43 -10.39
C GLU A 139 -8.49 1.56 -9.20
N GLY A 140 -9.38 1.29 -8.23
CA GLY A 140 -9.04 0.57 -7.01
C GLY A 140 -9.16 -0.93 -7.16
N MET A 141 -8.19 -1.69 -6.62
CA MET A 141 -8.12 -3.16 -6.67
C MET A 141 -7.93 -3.73 -8.09
N GLN A 142 -7.08 -3.10 -8.90
CA GLN A 142 -6.87 -3.44 -10.31
C GLN A 142 -6.72 -4.95 -10.56
N ASP A 143 -7.37 -5.44 -11.62
CA ASP A 143 -7.33 -6.83 -12.04
C ASP A 143 -6.64 -7.02 -13.40
N MET A 144 -6.63 -8.27 -13.90
CA MET A 144 -5.93 -8.60 -15.13
C MET A 144 -6.51 -7.86 -16.34
N GLU A 145 -7.83 -7.63 -16.34
CA GLU A 145 -8.60 -6.94 -17.37
C GLU A 145 -8.23 -5.46 -17.46
N ASP A 146 -7.87 -4.83 -16.34
CA ASP A 146 -7.42 -3.43 -16.29
C ASP A 146 -6.03 -3.22 -16.93
N HIS A 147 -5.19 -4.26 -16.95
CA HIS A 147 -3.84 -4.18 -17.50
C HIS A 147 -3.66 -4.84 -18.87
N TYR A 148 -4.47 -5.84 -19.18
CA TYR A 148 -4.37 -6.61 -20.42
C TYR A 148 -5.69 -6.55 -21.17
N SER A 149 -5.76 -5.64 -22.16
CA SER A 149 -7.00 -5.33 -22.89
C SER A 149 -7.66 -6.52 -23.60
N ASN A 150 -6.94 -7.64 -23.77
CA ASN A 150 -7.42 -8.84 -24.45
C ASN A 150 -7.39 -10.08 -23.53
N MET A 151 -7.17 -9.93 -22.23
CA MET A 151 -7.29 -11.02 -21.26
C MET A 151 -8.55 -10.82 -20.44
N ALA A 152 -9.27 -11.92 -20.21
CA ALA A 152 -10.40 -11.97 -19.29
C ALA A 152 -10.16 -13.12 -18.29
N MET A 153 -10.35 -12.85 -17.01
CA MET A 153 -10.45 -13.84 -15.95
C MET A 153 -11.80 -14.52 -16.11
N GLY A 154 -11.79 -15.72 -16.69
CA GLY A 154 -12.96 -16.60 -16.67
C GLY A 154 -13.25 -17.01 -15.23
N SER A 155 -14.21 -16.36 -14.58
CA SER A 155 -14.88 -16.95 -13.42
C SER A 155 -15.63 -18.19 -13.93
N ALA A 156 -15.27 -19.37 -13.43
CA ALA A 156 -15.78 -20.62 -13.96
C ALA A 156 -17.32 -20.68 -13.87
N GLY A 157 -17.96 -20.95 -15.02
CA GLY A 157 -19.32 -21.50 -15.06
C GLY A 157 -20.32 -20.83 -16.00
N TYR A 158 -20.01 -20.62 -17.29
CA TYR A 158 -21.12 -20.61 -18.25
C TYR A 158 -21.64 -22.04 -18.36
N TYR A 159 -22.91 -22.26 -17.99
CA TYR A 159 -23.63 -23.45 -18.44
C TYR A 159 -23.68 -23.36 -19.97
N MET A 160 -22.85 -24.16 -20.63
CA MET A 160 -23.03 -24.43 -22.04
C MET A 160 -24.01 -25.58 -22.13
N TYR A 161 -25.27 -25.27 -22.40
CA TYR A 161 -26.20 -26.29 -22.87
C TYR A 161 -26.66 -25.92 -24.27
N GLU A 162 -26.23 -26.72 -25.25
CA GLU A 162 -26.72 -26.67 -26.61
C GLU A 162 -27.09 -28.08 -27.08
N PRO A 163 -28.35 -28.30 -27.49
CA PRO A 163 -28.63 -29.34 -28.49
C PRO A 163 -29.07 -28.79 -29.86
N ASP A 164 -29.52 -27.54 -29.95
CA ASP A 164 -30.25 -27.04 -31.13
C ASP A 164 -29.73 -25.71 -31.70
N GLY A 165 -28.59 -25.20 -31.22
CA GLY A 165 -27.75 -24.21 -31.92
C GLY A 165 -28.42 -22.88 -32.28
N ASN A 166 -29.52 -22.50 -31.62
CA ASN A 166 -30.40 -21.41 -32.09
C ASN A 166 -30.30 -20.09 -31.30
N LEU A 167 -29.33 -19.95 -30.39
CA LEU A 167 -29.01 -18.65 -29.79
C LEU A 167 -27.95 -17.92 -30.63
N LEU A 168 -28.37 -17.47 -31.82
CA LEU A 168 -27.74 -16.30 -32.41
C LEU A 168 -27.94 -15.14 -31.42
N LEU A 169 -26.84 -14.53 -30.99
CA LEU A 169 -26.82 -13.32 -30.20
C LEU A 169 -27.52 -12.20 -30.99
N LYS A 170 -28.86 -12.16 -30.93
CA LYS A 170 -29.67 -11.19 -31.68
C LYS A 170 -29.53 -9.82 -31.02
N GLY A 171 -28.58 -9.04 -31.54
CA GLY A 171 -28.64 -7.58 -31.53
C GLY A 171 -28.28 -6.85 -30.24
N ALA A 172 -27.81 -7.52 -29.19
CA ALA A 172 -27.56 -6.87 -27.88
C ALA A 172 -26.12 -6.35 -27.65
N LEU A 173 -25.17 -6.63 -28.56
CA LEU A 173 -23.79 -6.16 -28.44
C LEU A 173 -23.47 -5.14 -29.54
N LYS A 174 -23.57 -3.86 -29.20
CA LYS A 174 -22.85 -2.82 -29.94
C LYS A 174 -21.55 -2.47 -29.18
N PRO A 175 -20.42 -2.24 -29.87
CA PRO A 175 -19.10 -2.08 -29.24
C PRO A 175 -18.93 -0.84 -28.34
N ASP A 176 -19.95 0.02 -28.25
CA ASP A 176 -19.92 1.33 -27.60
C ASP A 176 -20.66 1.39 -26.25
N MET A 177 -21.13 0.26 -25.72
CA MET A 177 -21.82 0.23 -24.43
C MET A 177 -20.83 0.23 -23.25
N THR A 178 -20.52 1.42 -22.72
CA THR A 178 -19.95 1.57 -21.37
C THR A 178 -21.03 1.38 -20.32
N GLY A 179 -20.75 0.53 -19.32
CA GLY A 179 -21.67 0.06 -18.28
C GLY A 179 -22.70 1.09 -17.81
N SER A 180 -23.95 0.85 -18.18
CA SER A 180 -25.09 1.63 -17.70
C SER A 180 -25.77 0.91 -16.55
N LYS A 181 -26.15 1.72 -15.55
CA LYS A 181 -26.88 1.37 -14.34
C LYS A 181 -28.00 0.37 -14.61
N ASP A 182 -27.89 -0.78 -13.96
CA ASP A 182 -28.94 -1.46 -13.21
C ASP A 182 -30.38 -1.08 -13.63
N GLU A 183 -30.85 -1.62 -14.75
CA GLU A 183 -32.28 -1.63 -15.08
C GLU A 183 -32.99 -2.69 -14.22
N ARG A 184 -32.98 -2.49 -12.89
CA ARG A 184 -33.96 -3.12 -11.99
C ARG A 184 -35.32 -2.46 -12.21
N GLY A 185 -35.89 -2.69 -13.38
CA GLY A 185 -37.24 -2.26 -13.72
C GLY A 185 -38.29 -3.06 -12.95
N LYS A 186 -38.93 -2.43 -11.96
CA LYS A 186 -40.32 -2.57 -11.44
C LYS A 186 -41.05 -3.93 -11.39
N SER A 187 -40.38 -5.06 -11.60
CA SER A 187 -40.94 -6.40 -11.46
C SER A 187 -40.00 -7.17 -10.55
N GLY A 188 -40.49 -7.56 -9.37
CA GLY A 188 -39.69 -8.25 -8.36
C GLY A 188 -39.00 -9.48 -8.93
N VAL A 189 -37.82 -9.79 -8.37
CA VAL A 189 -37.06 -11.00 -8.70
C VAL A 189 -37.97 -12.20 -8.52
N HIS A 190 -38.45 -12.78 -9.62
CA HIS A 190 -39.11 -14.08 -9.59
C HIS A 190 -38.05 -15.12 -9.23
N THR A 191 -37.99 -15.51 -7.95
CA THR A 191 -37.26 -16.69 -7.50
C THR A 191 -38.07 -17.94 -7.85
N GLY A 192 -38.17 -18.23 -9.15
CA GLY A 192 -38.80 -19.46 -9.65
C GLY A 192 -38.00 -20.68 -9.21
N GLY A 193 -38.70 -21.71 -8.70
CA GLY A 193 -38.13 -22.98 -8.28
C GLY A 193 -37.44 -23.75 -9.41
N ALA A 194 -36.75 -24.84 -9.05
CA ALA A 194 -35.81 -25.58 -9.91
C ALA A 194 -36.34 -26.10 -11.26
N GLY A 195 -37.65 -26.04 -11.52
CA GLY A 195 -38.29 -26.45 -12.79
C GLY A 195 -38.32 -25.37 -13.89
N GLU A 196 -38.00 -24.12 -13.58
CA GLU A 196 -38.10 -22.99 -14.53
C GLU A 196 -36.73 -22.41 -14.92
N ILE A 197 -35.77 -23.28 -15.25
CA ILE A 197 -34.44 -22.85 -15.71
C ILE A 197 -34.50 -22.22 -17.12
N ALA A 198 -35.42 -22.67 -17.98
CA ALA A 198 -35.51 -22.23 -19.38
C ALA A 198 -36.06 -20.80 -19.56
N THR A 199 -36.74 -20.24 -18.55
CA THR A 199 -37.32 -18.88 -18.60
C THR A 199 -36.41 -17.83 -17.96
N ARG A 200 -35.26 -18.24 -17.41
CA ARG A 200 -34.28 -17.31 -16.84
C ARG A 200 -33.56 -16.60 -17.98
N SER A 201 -33.77 -15.29 -18.10
CA SER A 201 -32.93 -14.44 -18.91
C SER A 201 -31.50 -14.47 -18.37
N THR A 202 -30.55 -14.93 -19.18
CA THR A 202 -29.12 -14.78 -18.91
C THR A 202 -28.77 -13.32 -19.15
N PHE A 203 -28.61 -12.56 -18.07
CA PHE A 203 -27.98 -11.26 -18.15
C PHE A 203 -26.47 -11.48 -18.19
N VAL A 204 -25.84 -11.05 -19.28
CA VAL A 204 -24.40 -10.81 -19.26
C VAL A 204 -24.22 -9.51 -18.49
N ASP A 205 -23.89 -9.62 -17.22
CA ASP A 205 -23.51 -8.47 -16.41
C ASP A 205 -22.08 -8.06 -16.82
N PHE A 206 -21.98 -7.02 -17.64
CA PHE A 206 -20.71 -6.42 -18.06
C PHE A 206 -19.97 -5.72 -16.91
N GLY A 207 -20.59 -5.60 -15.74
CA GLY A 207 -20.03 -5.04 -14.51
C GLY A 207 -19.45 -6.08 -13.55
N MET A 208 -19.89 -7.34 -13.59
CA MET A 208 -19.46 -8.41 -12.67
C MET A 208 -18.02 -8.90 -12.86
N GLY A 209 -17.25 -8.26 -13.75
CA GLY A 209 -15.86 -8.59 -14.07
C GLY A 209 -14.85 -7.51 -13.73
N LYS A 210 -15.26 -6.33 -13.24
CA LYS A 210 -14.32 -5.28 -12.82
C LYS A 210 -14.27 -5.23 -11.30
N ASN A 211 -13.18 -5.70 -10.71
CA ASN A 211 -12.85 -5.55 -9.27
C ASN A 211 -13.81 -6.15 -8.23
N GLU A 212 -14.85 -6.91 -8.62
CA GLU A 212 -15.81 -7.47 -7.65
C GLU A 212 -15.55 -8.94 -7.30
N GLY A 213 -15.31 -9.85 -8.24
CA GLY A 213 -15.29 -11.29 -7.93
C GLY A 213 -14.18 -11.79 -6.99
N VAL A 214 -12.93 -11.33 -7.16
CA VAL A 214 -11.75 -11.93 -6.51
C VAL A 214 -11.65 -11.56 -5.03
N TYR A 215 -12.07 -10.36 -4.66
CA TYR A 215 -11.92 -9.82 -3.31
C TYR A 215 -13.20 -9.95 -2.46
N ASN A 216 -14.33 -10.37 -3.04
CA ASN A 216 -15.62 -10.48 -2.37
C ASN A 216 -15.58 -11.20 -1.01
N PRO A 217 -14.94 -12.37 -0.85
CA PRO A 217 -14.84 -13.01 0.47
C PRO A 217 -14.08 -12.16 1.50
N GLY A 218 -13.02 -11.47 1.07
CA GLY A 218 -12.25 -10.56 1.93
C GLY A 218 -13.04 -9.29 2.29
N ARG A 219 -13.76 -8.71 1.33
CA ARG A 219 -14.64 -7.55 1.59
C ARG A 219 -15.77 -7.90 2.54
N ALA A 220 -16.39 -9.08 2.36
CA ALA A 220 -17.45 -9.58 3.24
C ALA A 220 -16.98 -9.82 4.68
N THR A 221 -15.68 -10.06 4.87
CA THR A 221 -15.07 -10.22 6.20
C THR A 221 -14.40 -8.94 6.72
N HIS A 222 -14.63 -7.79 6.06
CA HIS A 222 -14.04 -6.49 6.40
C HIS A 222 -12.50 -6.52 6.45
N ASN A 223 -11.87 -7.21 5.49
CA ASN A 223 -10.43 -7.23 5.32
C ASN A 223 -9.95 -6.01 4.52
N ILE A 224 -9.22 -5.11 5.17
CA ILE A 224 -8.60 -3.91 4.55
C ILE A 224 -7.66 -4.22 3.37
N LEU A 225 -7.06 -5.42 3.35
CA LEU A 225 -6.24 -5.85 2.22
C LEU A 225 -7.09 -6.09 0.96
N SER A 226 -8.37 -6.40 1.13
CA SER A 226 -9.32 -6.73 0.06
C SER A 226 -10.29 -5.59 -0.26
N ASP A 227 -10.31 -4.52 0.53
CA ASP A 227 -11.17 -3.36 0.30
C ASP A 227 -10.37 -2.04 0.31
N ALA A 228 -10.17 -1.46 -0.87
CA ALA A 228 -9.48 -0.18 -1.02
C ALA A 228 -10.20 1.01 -0.35
N THR A 229 -11.52 0.92 -0.14
CA THR A 229 -12.31 1.98 0.52
C THR A 229 -12.06 2.04 2.02
N MET A 230 -11.56 0.95 2.61
CA MET A 230 -11.17 0.90 4.02
C MET A 230 -9.78 1.50 4.27
N ARG A 231 -8.98 1.71 3.22
CA ARG A 231 -7.63 2.26 3.32
C ARG A 231 -7.72 3.77 3.39
N ARG A 232 -7.28 4.40 4.47
CA ARG A 232 -7.26 5.88 4.56
C ARG A 232 -6.26 6.50 3.58
N SER A 233 -5.13 5.83 3.38
CA SER A 233 -4.00 6.28 2.57
C SER A 233 -3.24 5.07 1.99
N PRO A 234 -2.24 5.25 1.11
CA PRO A 234 -1.39 4.16 0.61
C PRO A 234 -0.40 3.63 1.65
N VAL A 235 -0.43 4.15 2.88
CA VAL A 235 0.36 3.70 4.01
C VAL A 235 -0.50 2.87 4.94
N GLU A 236 -0.06 1.65 5.19
CA GLU A 236 -0.63 0.78 6.22
C GLU A 236 0.05 1.07 7.56
N ASP A 237 -0.76 1.25 8.59
CA ASP A 237 -0.33 1.33 9.97
C ASP A 237 -0.37 -0.06 10.63
N LEU A 238 0.77 -0.48 11.20
CA LEU A 238 1.05 -1.84 11.65
C LEU A 238 1.72 -1.82 13.03
N ASN A 239 1.61 -2.94 13.75
CA ASN A 239 2.44 -3.25 14.91
C ASN A 239 3.12 -4.60 14.81
N ALA A 240 4.21 -4.76 15.55
CA ALA A 240 4.88 -6.04 15.75
C ALA A 240 5.54 -6.12 17.14
N GLU A 241 5.71 -7.34 17.64
CA GLU A 241 6.41 -7.73 18.87
C GLU A 241 7.37 -8.89 18.53
N GLY A 242 8.11 -8.73 17.43
CA GLY A 242 9.01 -9.71 16.86
C GLY A 242 8.60 -10.20 15.46
N PHE A 243 9.37 -11.15 14.93
CA PHE A 243 9.05 -11.75 13.64
C PHE A 243 7.73 -12.52 13.69
N SER A 244 7.01 -12.52 12.56
CA SER A 244 5.74 -13.22 12.36
C SER A 244 4.55 -12.71 13.17
N THR A 245 4.68 -11.63 13.95
CA THR A 245 3.57 -11.02 14.70
C THR A 245 3.06 -9.73 14.03
N LEU A 246 3.51 -9.43 12.81
CA LEU A 246 3.13 -8.21 12.10
C LEU A 246 1.61 -8.17 11.89
N THR A 247 0.97 -7.14 12.41
CA THR A 247 -0.49 -7.04 12.46
C THR A 247 -0.94 -5.64 12.05
N THR A 248 -1.94 -5.56 11.18
CA THR A 248 -2.58 -4.30 10.78
C THR A 248 -3.37 -3.71 11.93
N GLN A 249 -3.16 -2.42 12.21
CA GLN A 249 -3.92 -1.70 13.21
C GLN A 249 -5.38 -1.51 12.78
N ALA A 250 -6.30 -1.53 13.74
CA ALA A 250 -7.70 -1.21 13.47
C ALA A 250 -7.89 0.26 13.07
N ASN A 251 -7.12 1.15 13.70
CA ASN A 251 -7.07 2.56 13.35
C ASN A 251 -5.95 2.79 12.35
N GLN A 252 -6.25 3.45 11.24
CA GLN A 252 -5.29 3.80 10.20
C GLN A 252 -5.23 5.32 10.13
N ASP A 253 -4.15 5.93 10.62
CA ASP A 253 -4.06 7.38 10.80
C ASP A 253 -2.81 8.01 10.14
N VAL A 254 -2.03 7.20 9.44
CA VAL A 254 -0.88 7.64 8.66
C VAL A 254 -1.33 8.03 7.26
N ASP A 255 -1.03 9.26 6.87
CA ASP A 255 -1.12 9.72 5.49
C ASP A 255 0.18 9.44 4.76
N GLY A 256 0.09 9.17 3.45
CA GLY A 256 1.27 9.16 2.62
C GLY A 256 0.98 9.29 1.15
N LYS A 257 2.05 9.48 0.39
CA LYS A 257 2.02 9.51 -1.08
C LYS A 257 3.41 9.21 -1.62
N GLY A 258 3.44 8.35 -2.63
CA GLY A 258 4.58 7.99 -3.43
C GLY A 258 4.51 8.60 -4.82
N ASN A 259 5.68 8.86 -5.40
CA ASN A 259 5.83 9.25 -6.79
C ASN A 259 7.09 8.62 -7.35
N TRP A 260 6.95 7.92 -8.47
CA TRP A 260 8.08 7.41 -9.25
C TRP A 260 8.34 8.33 -10.45
N SER A 261 9.57 8.84 -10.56
CA SER A 261 10.00 9.68 -11.68
C SER A 261 11.51 9.67 -11.80
N ASN A 262 12.03 9.65 -13.03
CA ASN A 262 13.47 9.67 -13.32
C ASN A 262 14.23 8.55 -12.57
N ASP A 263 13.73 7.32 -12.67
CA ASP A 263 14.31 6.10 -12.07
C ASP A 263 14.53 6.20 -10.55
N ARG A 264 13.58 6.86 -9.87
CA ARG A 264 13.58 7.05 -8.43
C ARG A 264 12.17 7.05 -7.89
N TRP A 265 12.03 6.44 -6.73
CA TRP A 265 10.87 6.66 -5.86
C TRP A 265 11.13 7.80 -4.91
N ALA A 266 10.10 8.61 -4.66
CA ALA A 266 10.02 9.51 -3.53
C ALA A 266 8.70 9.26 -2.80
N VAL A 267 8.76 9.05 -1.48
CA VAL A 267 7.60 8.71 -0.65
C VAL A 267 7.59 9.61 0.57
N VAL A 268 6.44 10.19 0.89
CA VAL A 268 6.23 10.92 2.14
C VAL A 268 5.29 10.13 3.02
N PHE A 269 5.66 9.99 4.29
CA PHE A 269 4.82 9.55 5.39
C PHE A 269 4.50 10.76 6.25
N LYS A 270 3.26 10.90 6.71
CA LYS A 270 2.84 12.01 7.55
C LYS A 270 1.79 11.58 8.55
N ARG A 271 1.96 12.00 9.80
CA ARG A 271 1.04 11.66 10.88
C ARG A 271 1.02 12.73 11.95
N ALA A 272 -0.03 12.76 12.76
CA ALA A 272 -0.06 13.59 13.96
C ALA A 272 1.08 13.23 14.92
N LEU A 273 1.57 14.21 15.67
CA LEU A 273 2.61 14.02 16.70
C LEU A 273 2.09 13.16 17.86
N LYS A 274 0.82 13.35 18.22
CA LYS A 274 0.15 12.63 19.28
C LYS A 274 -1.17 12.07 18.75
N THR A 275 -1.49 10.85 19.18
CA THR A 275 -2.73 10.15 18.87
C THR A 275 -3.31 9.57 20.15
N ASP A 276 -4.57 9.16 20.11
CA ASP A 276 -5.23 8.51 21.26
C ASP A 276 -5.07 6.98 21.25
N ASP A 277 -4.44 6.42 20.20
CA ASP A 277 -4.17 4.99 20.10
C ASP A 277 -2.91 4.62 20.88
N ALA A 278 -3.05 3.65 21.79
CA ALA A 278 -1.94 3.17 22.61
C ALA A 278 -0.94 2.30 21.83
N ASN A 279 -1.31 1.86 20.62
CA ASN A 279 -0.45 1.09 19.73
C ASN A 279 0.52 1.95 18.91
N ASP A 280 0.30 3.26 18.92
CA ASP A 280 1.08 4.20 18.14
C ASP A 280 2.32 4.70 18.87
N ALA A 281 3.38 4.92 18.10
CA ALA A 281 4.51 5.70 18.60
C ALA A 281 4.08 7.15 18.87
N GLN A 282 4.40 7.69 20.04
CA GLN A 282 4.03 9.07 20.42
C GLN A 282 5.22 10.01 20.29
N PHE A 283 5.11 11.04 19.44
CA PHE A 283 6.17 12.01 19.16
C PHE A 283 6.10 13.22 20.12
N THR A 284 6.18 12.95 21.43
CA THR A 284 6.05 13.97 22.49
C THR A 284 7.39 14.42 23.10
N GLY A 285 8.47 13.65 22.88
CA GLY A 285 9.84 14.00 23.28
C GLY A 285 10.56 14.93 22.29
N ASN A 286 11.89 14.97 22.36
CA ASN A 286 12.74 15.71 21.40
C ASN A 286 13.36 14.79 20.32
N SER A 287 13.32 13.48 20.53
CA SER A 287 13.87 12.50 19.61
C SER A 287 13.35 11.09 19.90
N MET A 288 13.38 10.23 18.88
CA MET A 288 13.13 8.79 19.04
C MET A 288 13.93 7.96 18.02
N PRO A 289 14.11 6.66 18.29
CA PRO A 289 14.63 5.71 17.32
C PRO A 289 13.70 5.57 16.09
N MET A 290 14.29 5.51 14.90
CA MET A 290 13.59 5.26 13.64
C MET A 290 14.43 4.32 12.76
N ALA A 291 13.86 3.21 12.32
CA ALA A 291 14.47 2.33 11.32
C ALA A 291 13.73 2.43 9.99
N ILE A 292 14.43 2.13 8.89
CA ILE A 292 13.90 2.20 7.53
C ILE A 292 14.02 0.82 6.89
N ALA A 293 13.02 0.45 6.10
CA ALA A 293 13.07 -0.72 5.25
C ALA A 293 12.57 -0.40 3.84
N ILE A 294 13.20 -0.96 2.81
CA ILE A 294 12.82 -0.79 1.40
C ILE A 294 12.81 -2.16 0.71
N TRP A 295 11.78 -2.38 -0.10
CA TRP A 295 11.64 -3.55 -0.96
C TRP A 295 11.59 -3.09 -2.41
N ASN A 296 12.45 -3.66 -3.25
CA ASN A 296 12.43 -3.47 -4.70
C ASN A 296 11.75 -4.66 -5.40
N GLY A 297 10.67 -4.38 -6.13
CA GLY A 297 9.87 -5.38 -6.83
C GLY A 297 10.67 -6.11 -7.92
N SER A 298 11.43 -5.38 -8.73
CA SER A 298 12.23 -5.97 -9.82
C SER A 298 13.30 -6.94 -9.32
N ASN A 299 13.82 -6.71 -8.11
CA ASN A 299 14.74 -7.61 -7.42
C ASN A 299 14.03 -8.70 -6.59
N LYS A 300 12.71 -8.86 -6.75
CA LYS A 300 11.89 -9.90 -6.10
C LYS A 300 11.89 -9.83 -4.57
N GLU A 301 12.07 -8.64 -4.02
CA GLU A 301 12.08 -8.42 -2.58
C GLU A 301 10.65 -8.45 -2.01
N ARG A 302 10.46 -9.19 -0.90
CA ARG A 302 9.20 -9.25 -0.15
C ARG A 302 9.45 -9.75 1.29
N ASN A 303 8.55 -9.40 2.21
CA ASN A 303 8.60 -9.87 3.60
C ASN A 303 9.98 -9.61 4.23
N GLY A 304 10.70 -10.65 4.66
CA GLY A 304 12.04 -10.53 5.24
C GLY A 304 13.15 -10.21 4.23
N GLN A 305 12.91 -10.38 2.92
CA GLN A 305 13.89 -10.10 1.86
C GLN A 305 13.79 -8.62 1.49
N LYS A 306 14.64 -7.80 2.09
CA LYS A 306 14.58 -6.33 1.97
C LYS A 306 15.90 -5.68 2.37
N ALA A 307 16.06 -4.42 1.96
CA ALA A 307 17.06 -3.54 2.53
C ALA A 307 16.55 -2.99 3.88
N ILE A 308 17.40 -2.93 4.91
CA ILE A 308 17.09 -2.36 6.22
C ILE A 308 18.18 -1.43 6.74
N THR A 309 17.85 -0.57 7.68
CA THR A 309 18.84 0.17 8.49
C THR A 309 18.82 -0.34 9.94
N ALA A 310 19.88 -0.05 10.70
CA ALA A 310 19.80 -0.03 12.16
C ALA A 310 18.83 1.08 12.63
N TRP A 311 18.68 1.22 13.94
CA TRP A 311 18.04 2.40 14.52
C TRP A 311 18.83 3.66 14.20
N ASN A 312 18.17 4.63 13.60
CA ASN A 312 18.63 6.00 13.44
C ASN A 312 17.95 6.88 14.49
N THR A 313 18.52 8.03 14.81
CA THR A 313 17.87 9.01 15.69
C THR A 313 17.06 10.00 14.86
N LEU A 314 15.75 10.02 15.02
CA LEU A 314 14.88 11.08 14.50
C LEU A 314 14.73 12.16 15.58
N LYS A 315 15.22 13.38 15.34
CA LYS A 315 15.03 14.55 16.22
C LYS A 315 13.90 15.42 15.71
N TYR A 316 13.02 15.91 16.58
CA TYR A 316 11.85 16.72 16.22
C TYR A 316 11.53 17.79 17.27
#